data_AF-A0A846QVI6-F1
#
_entry.id   AF-A0A846QVI6-F1
#
_cell.length_a   1.000
_cell.length_b   1.000
_cell.length_c   1.000
_cell.angle_alpha   90.00
_cell.angle_beta   90.00
_cell.angle_gamma   90.00
#
_symmetry.space_group_name_H-M   'P 1'
#
loop_
_entity.id
_entity.type
_entity.pdbx_description
1 polymer ?
#
loop_
_entity_poly.entity_id
_entity_poly.type
_entity_poly.pdbx_seq_one_letter_code
_entity_poly.pdbx_strand_id
1 'polypeptide(L)'
;MTIEELKSNIKWWESKRWIYNVAVGLFGIFAVYDGLSRGEYSWTIDDTIGIIIWGIGANIFYSLGTLLELFDWYYLKNKIGLKRFRIIFFTIGLLFSCLWTLWCGWLYFAKPHLW
;
A
#
# COMPACT_ATOMS: atom_id res chain seq x y z
N MET A 1 16.00 -17.48 13.55
CA MET A 1 15.15 -17.88 12.41
C MET A 1 15.99 -18.75 11.49
N THR A 2 15.53 -19.94 11.15
CA THR A 2 16.16 -20.78 10.11
C THR A 2 15.77 -20.29 8.71
N ILE A 3 16.46 -20.76 7.66
CA ILE A 3 16.10 -20.42 6.27
C ILE A 3 14.68 -20.89 5.93
N GLU A 4 14.24 -22.02 6.50
CA GLU A 4 12.88 -22.52 6.30
C GLU A 4 11.82 -21.60 6.91
N GLU A 5 12.08 -21.12 8.13
CA GLU A 5 11.21 -20.15 8.78
C GLU A 5 11.15 -18.82 8.03
N LEU A 6 12.28 -18.39 7.44
CA LEU A 6 12.31 -17.20 6.58
C LEU A 6 11.44 -17.38 5.33
N LYS A 7 11.58 -18.51 4.63
CA LYS A 7 10.74 -18.83 3.46
C LYS A 7 9.26 -18.86 3.83
N SER A 8 8.93 -19.44 4.98
CA SER A 8 7.55 -19.46 5.51
C SER A 8 7.03 -18.05 5.81
N ASN A 9 7.85 -17.17 6.39
CA ASN A 9 7.47 -15.78 6.65
C ASN A 9 7.22 -14.99 5.37
N ILE A 10 8.11 -15.10 4.37
CA ILE A 10 7.92 -14.45 3.07
C ILE A 10 6.65 -14.98 2.41
N LYS A 11 6.42 -16.30 2.42
CA LYS A 11 5.20 -16.92 1.87
C LYS A 11 3.93 -16.40 2.55
N TRP A 12 3.99 -16.11 3.85
CA TRP A 12 2.85 -15.52 4.56
C TRP A 12 2.50 -14.14 3.98
N TRP A 13 3.48 -13.23 3.87
CA TRP A 13 3.28 -11.90 3.28
C TRP A 13 2.83 -11.99 1.82
N GLU A 14 3.44 -12.84 1.00
CA GLU A 14 2.99 -13.01 -0.38
C GLU A 14 1.55 -13.53 -0.48
N SER A 15 1.12 -14.41 0.42
CA SER A 15 -0.26 -14.92 0.44
C SER A 15 -1.32 -13.86 0.74
N LYS A 16 -0.93 -12.69 1.29
CA LYS A 16 -1.84 -11.57 1.60
C LYS A 16 -1.72 -10.40 0.63
N ARG A 17 -0.77 -10.46 -0.31
CA ARG A 17 -0.56 -9.41 -1.32
C ARG A 17 -1.82 -9.14 -2.14
N TRP A 18 -2.57 -10.19 -2.50
CA TRP A 18 -3.80 -10.02 -3.27
C TRP A 18 -4.88 -9.26 -2.48
N ILE A 19 -5.02 -9.50 -1.17
CA ILE A 19 -5.98 -8.78 -0.31
C ILE A 19 -5.62 -7.30 -0.28
N TYR A 20 -4.32 -7.01 -0.11
CA TYR A 20 -3.82 -5.64 -0.13
C TYR A 20 -4.10 -4.95 -1.47
N ASN A 21 -3.73 -5.60 -2.59
CA ASN A 21 -3.91 -5.05 -3.93
C ASN A 21 -5.39 -4.85 -4.27
N VAL A 22 -6.26 -5.78 -3.89
CA VAL A 22 -7.72 -5.65 -4.13
C VAL A 22 -8.27 -4.49 -3.32
N ALA A 23 -7.95 -4.37 -2.03
CA ALA A 23 -8.48 -3.28 -1.22
C ALA A 23 -7.97 -1.91 -1.72
N VAL A 24 -6.66 -1.75 -1.88
CA VAL A 24 -6.07 -0.50 -2.38
C VAL A 24 -6.57 -0.16 -3.78
N GLY A 25 -6.71 -1.17 -4.66
CA GLY A 25 -7.27 -1.01 -6.00
C GLY A 25 -8.72 -0.54 -5.99
N LEU A 26 -9.58 -1.12 -5.14
CA LEU A 26 -10.98 -0.69 -5.00
C LEU A 26 -11.08 0.76 -4.50
N PHE A 27 -10.28 1.14 -3.51
CA PHE A 27 -10.23 2.50 -3.01
C PHE A 27 -9.67 3.48 -4.05
N GLY A 28 -8.70 3.05 -4.87
CA GLY A 28 -8.20 3.82 -6.00
C GLY A 28 -9.25 4.05 -7.09
N ILE A 29 -9.97 2.99 -7.48
CA ILE A 29 -11.09 3.10 -8.44
C ILE A 29 -12.15 4.06 -7.90
N PHE A 30 -12.51 3.93 -6.61
CA PHE A 30 -13.47 4.83 -5.98
C PHE A 30 -13.00 6.29 -5.97
N ALA A 31 -11.73 6.55 -5.61
CA ALA A 31 -11.18 7.91 -5.60
C ALA A 31 -11.17 8.56 -6.99
N VAL A 32 -10.81 7.79 -8.02
CA VAL A 32 -10.84 8.26 -9.41
C VAL A 32 -12.28 8.50 -9.85
N TYR A 33 -13.21 7.57 -9.60
CA TYR A 33 -14.61 7.72 -9.95
C TYR A 33 -15.24 8.97 -9.29
N ASP A 34 -15.03 9.15 -7.98
CA ASP A 34 -15.51 10.31 -7.24
C ASP A 34 -14.92 11.61 -7.82
N GLY A 35 -13.63 11.65 -8.10
CA GLY A 35 -12.96 12.80 -8.73
C GLY A 35 -13.51 13.15 -10.11
N LEU A 36 -13.62 12.15 -11.00
CA LEU A 36 -14.15 12.31 -12.35
C LEU A 36 -15.63 12.73 -12.38
N SER A 37 -16.41 12.35 -11.37
CA SER A 37 -17.85 12.68 -11.32
C SER A 37 -18.15 14.15 -10.98
N ARG A 38 -17.16 14.91 -10.52
CA ARG A 38 -17.34 16.27 -9.97
C ARG A 38 -17.12 17.42 -10.97
N GLY A 39 -16.70 17.15 -12.19
CA GLY A 39 -16.48 18.19 -13.19
C GLY A 39 -16.08 17.67 -14.57
N GLU A 40 -15.90 18.58 -15.51
CA GLU A 40 -15.34 18.24 -16.83
C GLU A 40 -13.86 17.92 -16.67
N TYR A 41 -13.51 16.65 -16.88
CA TYR A 41 -12.14 16.17 -16.79
C TYR A 41 -11.71 15.53 -18.10
N SER A 42 -10.55 15.94 -18.60
CA SER A 42 -9.89 15.33 -19.74
C SER A 42 -8.67 14.55 -19.27
N TRP A 43 -8.64 13.25 -19.55
CA TRP A 43 -7.51 12.39 -19.22
C TRP A 43 -6.27 12.79 -20.02
N THR A 44 -5.13 12.87 -19.33
CA THR A 44 -3.82 13.25 -19.86
C THR A 44 -2.79 12.14 -19.65
N ILE A 45 -1.61 12.30 -20.27
CA ILE A 45 -0.49 11.38 -20.08
C ILE A 45 0.02 11.43 -18.63
N ASP A 46 0.00 12.61 -18.00
CA ASP A 46 0.46 12.80 -16.62
C ASP A 46 -0.37 11.99 -15.63
N ASP A 47 -1.68 11.85 -15.86
CA ASP A 47 -2.57 11.00 -15.06
C ASP A 47 -2.14 9.54 -15.11
N THR A 48 -1.82 9.06 -16.31
CA THR A 48 -1.37 7.68 -16.55
C THR A 48 -0.05 7.43 -15.83
N ILE A 49 0.91 8.35 -15.95
CA ILE A 49 2.20 8.27 -15.25
C ILE A 49 1.98 8.29 -13.74
N GLY A 50 1.12 9.18 -13.24
CA GLY A 50 0.78 9.29 -11.82
C GLY A 50 0.23 7.98 -11.24
N ILE A 51 -0.70 7.33 -11.94
CA ILE A 51 -1.28 6.05 -11.51
C ILE A 51 -0.25 4.93 -11.51
N ILE A 52 0.64 4.87 -12.50
CA ILE A 52 1.72 3.87 -12.55
C ILE A 52 2.68 4.06 -11.37
N ILE A 53 3.14 5.30 -11.14
CA ILE A 53 4.02 5.64 -10.01
C ILE A 53 3.33 5.26 -8.69
N TRP A 54 2.04 5.56 -8.56
CA TRP A 54 1.25 5.19 -7.38
C TRP A 54 1.20 3.68 -7.17
N GLY A 55 0.91 2.91 -8.22
CA GLY A 55 0.84 1.45 -8.16
C GLY A 55 2.18 0.82 -7.73
N ILE A 56 3.30 1.36 -8.22
CA ILE A 56 4.64 0.94 -7.79
C ILE A 56 4.85 1.29 -6.31
N GLY A 57 4.55 2.54 -5.92
CA GLY A 57 4.67 3.01 -4.55
C GLY A 57 3.89 2.14 -3.56
N ALA A 58 2.62 1.88 -3.83
CA ALA A 58 1.77 1.02 -2.98
C ALA A 58 2.37 -0.38 -2.78
N ASN A 59 2.93 -0.99 -3.82
CA ASN A 59 3.58 -2.31 -3.71
C ASN A 59 4.90 -2.26 -2.92
N ILE A 60 5.65 -1.16 -3.00
CA ILE A 60 6.85 -0.94 -2.18
C ILE A 60 6.45 -0.81 -0.70
N PHE A 61 5.43 0.00 -0.39
CA PHE A 61 4.92 0.18 0.97
C PHE A 61 4.43 -1.13 1.57
N TYR A 62 3.74 -1.97 0.79
CA TYR A 62 3.39 -3.32 1.23
C TYR A 62 4.60 -4.14 1.66
N SER A 63 5.68 -4.07 0.88
CA SER A 63 6.90 -4.84 1.10
C SER A 63 7.68 -4.43 2.35
N LEU A 64 7.40 -3.24 2.92
CA LEU A 64 7.99 -2.80 4.19
C LEU A 64 7.63 -3.70 5.37
N GLY A 65 6.43 -4.32 5.37
CA GLY A 65 6.04 -5.26 6.42
C GLY A 65 6.99 -6.46 6.51
N THR A 66 7.30 -7.08 5.36
CA THR A 66 8.29 -8.16 5.26
C THR A 66 9.70 -7.67 5.65
N LEU A 67 10.08 -6.46 5.22
CA LEU A 67 11.38 -5.87 5.52
C LEU A 67 11.57 -5.64 7.02
N LEU A 68 10.53 -5.19 7.74
CA LEU A 68 10.57 -4.98 9.18
C LEU A 68 10.76 -6.30 9.93
N GLU A 69 10.09 -7.38 9.53
CA GLU A 69 10.31 -8.70 10.12
C GLU A 69 11.74 -9.20 9.87
N LEU A 70 12.26 -8.98 8.66
CA LEU A 70 13.66 -9.29 8.32
C LEU A 70 14.65 -8.47 9.16
N PHE A 71 14.35 -7.20 9.38
CA PHE A 71 15.18 -6.29 10.17
C PHE A 71 15.25 -6.71 11.64
N ASP A 72 14.09 -7.01 12.27
CA ASP A 72 14.05 -7.51 13.66
C ASP A 72 14.82 -8.82 13.81
N TRP A 73 14.72 -9.71 12.83
CA TRP A 73 15.50 -10.94 12.85
C TRP A 73 17.01 -10.71 12.71
N TYR A 74 17.43 -10.00 11.66
CA TYR A 74 18.84 -9.89 11.30
C TYR A 74 19.61 -8.98 12.27
N TYR A 75 19.06 -7.79 12.56
CA TYR A 75 19.76 -6.78 13.37
C TYR A 75 19.43 -6.91 14.86
N LEU A 76 18.17 -7.17 15.20
CA LEU A 76 17.71 -7.17 16.60
C LEU A 76 17.67 -8.57 17.21
N LYS A 77 18.03 -9.61 16.44
CA LYS A 77 18.03 -11.01 16.88
C LYS A 77 16.67 -11.44 17.47
N ASN A 78 15.57 -10.95 16.89
CA ASN A 78 14.19 -11.16 17.33
C ASN A 78 13.87 -10.66 18.76
N LYS A 79 14.58 -9.64 19.26
CA LYS A 79 14.28 -9.08 20.60
C LYS A 79 12.90 -8.43 20.69
N ILE A 80 12.40 -7.82 19.61
CA ILE A 80 11.07 -7.19 19.61
C ILE A 80 9.97 -8.24 19.38
N GLY A 81 10.29 -9.22 18.52
CA GLY A 81 9.38 -10.31 18.16
C GLY A 81 8.26 -9.82 17.25
N LEU A 82 8.57 -9.00 16.24
CA LEU A 82 7.59 -8.37 15.34
C LEU A 82 6.68 -9.39 14.64
N LYS A 83 7.17 -10.63 14.48
CA LYS A 83 6.42 -11.78 13.96
C LYS A 83 5.04 -11.95 14.62
N ARG A 84 4.92 -11.72 15.94
CA ARG A 84 3.66 -11.90 16.68
C ARG A 84 2.60 -10.84 16.33
N PHE A 85 3.04 -9.69 15.82
CA PHE A 85 2.18 -8.55 15.49
C PHE A 85 1.93 -8.40 13.99
N ARG A 86 2.32 -9.37 13.17
CA ARG A 86 2.21 -9.30 11.70
C ARG A 86 0.81 -8.98 11.19
N ILE A 87 -0.23 -9.51 11.85
CA ILE A 87 -1.63 -9.23 11.48
C ILE A 87 -1.96 -7.77 11.77
N ILE A 88 -1.47 -7.22 12.89
CA ILE A 88 -1.66 -5.81 13.26
C ILE A 88 -0.94 -4.91 12.26
N PHE A 89 0.32 -5.21 11.92
CA PHE A 89 1.07 -4.45 10.92
C PHE A 89 0.43 -4.51 9.53
N PHE A 90 -0.02 -5.68 9.11
CA PHE A 90 -0.76 -5.84 7.86
C PHE A 90 -2.05 -5.01 7.87
N THR A 91 -2.83 -5.08 8.94
CA THR A 91 -4.11 -4.37 9.06
C THR A 91 -3.91 -2.85 9.08
N ILE A 92 -2.98 -2.35 9.89
CA ILE A 92 -2.67 -0.91 9.95
C ILE A 92 -2.12 -0.43 8.60
N GLY A 93 -1.19 -1.17 7.99
CA GLY A 93 -0.64 -0.85 6.69
C GLY A 93 -1.69 -0.83 5.58
N LEU A 94 -2.63 -1.78 5.61
CA LEU A 94 -3.76 -1.86 4.68
C LEU A 94 -4.68 -0.65 4.82
N LEU A 95 -5.14 -0.36 6.05
CA LEU A 95 -6.01 0.78 6.35
C LEU A 95 -5.33 2.10 5.97
N PHE A 96 -4.08 2.26 6.37
CA PHE A 96 -3.27 3.43 6.00
C PHE A 96 -3.18 3.58 4.49
N SER A 97 -2.88 2.52 3.75
CA SER A 97 -2.75 2.59 2.29
C SER A 97 -4.07 2.93 1.61
N CYS A 98 -5.20 2.41 2.10
CA CYS A 98 -6.52 2.75 1.57
C CYS A 98 -6.86 4.22 1.82
N LEU A 99 -6.66 4.71 3.06
CA LEU A 99 -6.89 6.12 3.41
C LEU A 99 -5.97 7.06 2.64
N TRP A 100 -4.69 6.69 2.52
CA TRP A 100 -3.69 7.44 1.75
C TRP A 100 -4.06 7.50 0.26
N THR A 101 -4.59 6.41 -0.30
CA THR A 101 -5.10 6.37 -1.68
C THR A 101 -6.26 7.32 -1.89
N LEU A 102 -7.25 7.34 -0.98
CA LEU A 102 -8.35 8.30 -1.05
C LEU A 102 -7.86 9.73 -0.94
N TRP A 103 -7.02 9.99 0.05
CA TRP A 103 -6.48 11.33 0.33
C TRP A 103 -5.72 11.88 -0.88
N CYS A 104 -4.85 11.07 -1.48
CA CYS A 104 -4.10 11.47 -2.68
C CYS A 104 -5.02 11.69 -3.88
N GLY A 105 -6.01 10.83 -4.11
CA GLY A 105 -6.99 11.04 -5.18
C GLY A 105 -7.77 12.33 -4.99
N TRP A 106 -8.29 12.59 -3.79
CA TRP A 106 -8.99 13.84 -3.49
C TRP A 106 -8.12 15.07 -3.65
N LEU A 107 -6.87 15.06 -3.15
CA LEU A 107 -5.94 16.16 -3.36
C LEU A 107 -5.64 16.41 -4.84
N TYR A 108 -5.51 15.34 -5.63
CA TYR A 108 -5.26 15.42 -7.05
C TYR A 108 -6.39 16.15 -7.78
N PHE A 109 -7.64 15.73 -7.54
CA PHE A 109 -8.82 16.33 -8.16
C PHE A 109 -9.27 17.65 -7.51
N ALA A 110 -8.85 17.97 -6.29
CA ALA A 110 -9.11 19.25 -5.64
C ALA A 110 -8.13 20.35 -6.10
N LYS A 111 -6.97 19.98 -6.64
CA LYS A 111 -5.94 20.91 -7.12
C LYS A 111 -6.45 22.02 -8.05
N PRO A 112 -7.37 21.78 -9.01
CA PRO A 112 -7.91 22.83 -9.88
C PRO A 112 -8.78 23.87 -9.15
N HIS A 113 -9.24 23.60 -7.92
CA HIS A 113 -10.08 24.51 -7.13
C HIS A 113 -9.30 25.26 -6.04
N LEU A 114 -8.01 24.96 -5.88
CA LEU A 114 -7.15 25.55 -4.85
C LEU A 114 -6.28 26.70 -5.38
N TRP A 115 -6.35 27.01 -6.68
CA TRP A 115 -5.58 28.07 -7.36
C TRP A 115 -6.42 28.78 -8.41
#